data_AF-A0A0S4JPC6-F1
#
_entry.id   AF-A0A0S4JPC6-F1
#
_cell.length_a   1.000
_cell.length_b   1.000
_cell.length_c   1.000
_cell.angle_alpha   90.00
_cell.angle_beta   90.00
_cell.angle_gamma   90.00
#
_symmetry.space_group_name_H-M   'P 1'
#
loop_
_entity.id
_entity.type
_entity.pdbx_description
1 polymer ?
#
loop_
_entity_poly.entity_id
_entity_poly.type
_entity_poly.pdbx_seq_one_letter_code
_entity_poly.pdbx_strand_id
1 'polypeptide(L)'
;MSLSRRLSCMALPLVIVMLHLCDATSDSSTITPPSQPANPIIAHVTMPMSDCTSYATPPAGVDHSGGCVNHLYVKWLDAVGVRTVPLPWNADWESMRQILDSVNGVLLPGGDLVGTGWSLYHIT
;
A
#
# COMPACT_ATOMS: atom_id res chain seq x y z
N MET A 1 -5.07 -24.57 47.50
CA MET A 1 -5.44 -23.16 47.68
C MET A 1 -4.46 -22.32 46.87
N SER A 2 -4.87 -21.78 45.72
CA SER A 2 -4.11 -20.74 45.00
C SER A 2 -5.06 -19.96 44.11
N LEU A 3 -4.76 -18.68 43.94
CA LEU A 3 -5.67 -17.54 43.89
C LEU A 3 -6.32 -17.35 42.50
N SER A 4 -7.66 -17.38 42.44
CA SER A 4 -8.41 -16.82 41.30
C SER A 4 -8.29 -15.30 41.37
N ARG A 5 -7.39 -14.70 40.58
CA ARG A 5 -7.36 -13.26 40.35
C ARG A 5 -8.41 -12.92 39.30
N ARG A 6 -9.63 -12.62 39.75
CA ARG A 6 -10.59 -11.87 38.94
C ARG A 6 -10.05 -10.45 38.78
N LEU A 7 -9.48 -10.14 37.62
CA LEU A 7 -9.25 -8.74 37.25
C LEU A 7 -10.62 -8.11 36.99
N SER A 8 -11.02 -7.24 37.91
CA SER A 8 -12.24 -6.44 37.78
C SER A 8 -12.00 -5.38 36.71
N CYS A 9 -12.81 -5.38 35.65
CA CYS A 9 -12.87 -4.28 34.69
C CYS A 9 -13.40 -3.03 35.41
N MET A 10 -12.52 -2.19 35.92
CA MET A 10 -12.90 -0.85 36.38
C MET A 10 -13.25 -0.02 35.15
N ALA A 11 -14.56 0.12 34.93
CA ALA A 11 -15.13 1.05 33.97
C ALA A 11 -14.81 2.49 34.42
N LEU A 12 -13.99 3.21 33.64
CA LEU A 12 -13.96 4.67 33.66
C LEU A 12 -14.94 5.19 32.60
N PRO A 13 -15.86 6.11 32.94
CA PRO A 13 -16.80 6.64 31.98
C PRO A 13 -16.25 7.91 31.34
N LEU A 14 -15.81 7.83 30.08
CA LEU A 14 -16.21 8.82 29.07
C LEU A 14 -15.81 8.35 27.66
N VAL A 15 -16.79 8.39 26.76
CA VAL A 15 -16.74 8.08 25.32
C VAL A 15 -16.77 6.59 24.97
N ILE A 16 -18.01 6.13 24.74
CA ILE A 16 -18.38 4.80 24.27
C ILE A 16 -18.06 4.67 22.78
N VAL A 17 -17.05 3.89 22.43
CA VAL A 17 -17.11 2.95 21.30
C VAL A 17 -16.75 1.58 21.87
N MET A 18 -17.78 0.91 22.38
CA MET A 18 -17.73 -0.49 22.82
C MET A 18 -17.57 -1.39 21.60
N LEU A 19 -16.33 -1.56 21.10
CA LEU A 19 -16.00 -2.75 20.33
C LEU A 19 -16.05 -3.93 21.30
N HIS A 20 -17.04 -4.81 21.10
CA HIS A 20 -17.15 -6.12 21.74
C HIS A 20 -15.90 -6.95 21.38
N LEU A 21 -14.84 -6.79 22.18
CA LEU A 21 -13.65 -7.63 22.17
C LEU A 21 -13.78 -8.62 23.32
N CYS A 22 -14.54 -9.68 23.11
CA CYS A 22 -14.40 -10.92 23.87
C CYS A 22 -14.58 -12.08 22.90
N ASP A 23 -13.54 -12.91 22.83
CA ASP A 23 -13.40 -14.14 22.03
C ASP A 23 -13.20 -13.98 20.51
N ALA A 24 -12.00 -13.52 20.17
CA ALA A 24 -11.23 -14.24 19.16
C ALA A 24 -10.03 -14.84 19.88
N THR A 25 -10.05 -16.16 20.12
CA THR A 25 -8.83 -16.94 20.33
C THR A 25 -7.98 -16.76 19.09
N SER A 26 -7.18 -15.71 19.09
CA SER A 26 -6.21 -15.43 18.06
C SER A 26 -5.13 -16.46 18.31
N ASP A 27 -5.10 -17.52 17.51
CA ASP A 27 -3.88 -18.30 17.35
C ASP A 27 -2.83 -17.32 16.85
N SER A 28 -2.08 -16.77 17.81
CA SER A 28 -0.95 -15.89 17.58
C SER A 28 0.18 -16.75 17.04
N SER A 29 -0.01 -17.24 15.82
CA SER A 29 1.09 -17.63 14.95
C SER A 29 1.99 -16.41 14.94
N THR A 30 3.15 -16.53 15.59
CA THR A 30 4.14 -15.47 15.65
C THR A 30 4.71 -15.37 14.26
N ILE A 31 4.00 -14.69 13.35
CA ILE A 31 4.48 -14.37 12.02
C ILE A 31 5.62 -13.41 12.28
N THR A 32 6.84 -13.95 12.34
CA THR A 32 8.02 -13.13 12.32
C THR A 32 8.07 -12.56 10.91
N PRO A 33 7.88 -11.24 10.71
CA PRO A 33 7.94 -10.68 9.38
C PRO A 33 9.30 -11.04 8.77
N PRO A 34 9.35 -11.36 7.47
CA PRO A 34 10.61 -11.68 6.82
C PRO A 34 11.57 -10.50 7.02
N SER A 35 12.81 -10.81 7.43
CA SER A 35 13.87 -9.82 7.59
C SER A 35 13.96 -8.95 6.33
N GLN A 36 13.83 -7.63 6.49
CA GLN A 36 13.92 -6.68 5.39
C GLN A 36 15.29 -6.00 5.39
N PRO A 37 15.82 -5.63 4.21
CA PRO A 37 17.03 -4.82 4.15
C PRO A 37 16.79 -3.45 4.79
N ALA A 38 17.85 -2.82 5.30
CA ALA A 38 17.77 -1.49 5.93
C ALA A 38 17.26 -0.39 4.98
N ASN A 39 17.41 -0.58 3.66
CA ASN A 39 17.02 0.38 2.62
C ASN A 39 16.11 -0.30 1.58
N PRO A 40 14.86 -0.63 1.94
CA PRO A 40 13.94 -1.36 1.06
C PRO A 40 13.60 -0.55 -0.20
N ILE A 41 13.26 -1.26 -1.26
CA ILE A 41 12.75 -0.71 -2.52
C ILE A 41 11.28 -1.08 -2.62
N ILE A 42 10.40 -0.08 -2.78
CA ILE A 42 8.98 -0.29 -3.01
C ILE A 42 8.63 0.10 -4.44
N ALA A 43 8.00 -0.83 -5.16
CA ALA A 43 7.38 -0.53 -6.44
C ALA A 43 6.10 0.30 -6.20
N HIS A 44 5.92 1.39 -6.93
CA HIS A 44 4.73 2.23 -6.85
C HIS A 44 4.00 2.20 -8.19
N VAL A 45 2.74 1.76 -8.18
CA VAL A 45 1.93 1.62 -9.39
C VAL A 45 1.66 3.00 -10.00
N THR A 46 1.96 3.13 -11.28
CA THR A 46 1.67 4.32 -12.08
C THR A 46 0.20 4.34 -12.53
N MET A 47 -0.27 5.47 -13.03
CA MET A 47 -1.59 5.61 -13.66
C MET A 47 -1.46 6.07 -15.12
N PRO A 48 -2.44 5.79 -15.98
CA PRO A 48 -2.44 6.27 -17.37
C PRO A 48 -2.34 7.78 -17.46
N MET A 49 -1.55 8.30 -18.41
CA MET A 49 -1.35 9.75 -18.62
C MET A 49 -2.63 10.58 -18.78
N SER A 50 -3.76 9.97 -19.18
CA SER A 50 -5.07 10.62 -19.28
C SER A 50 -5.68 10.96 -17.93
N ASP A 51 -5.35 10.20 -16.88
CA ASP A 51 -5.94 10.30 -15.54
C ASP A 51 -5.10 11.19 -14.61
N CYS A 52 -4.08 11.78 -15.20
CA CYS A 52 -3.06 12.53 -14.56
C CYS A 52 -3.53 14.00 -14.43
N THR A 53 -4.04 14.38 -13.25
CA THR A 53 -4.24 15.79 -12.82
C THR A 53 -2.96 16.54 -12.36
N SER A 54 -2.67 17.72 -12.95
CA SER A 54 -1.56 18.61 -12.55
C SER A 54 -0.14 18.05 -12.77
N TYR A 55 0.16 17.61 -14.00
CA TYR A 55 1.47 17.03 -14.34
C TYR A 55 2.40 18.12 -14.80
N ALA A 56 3.59 18.16 -14.21
CA ALA A 56 4.68 18.89 -14.82
C ALA A 56 5.03 18.19 -16.14
N THR A 57 5.03 18.94 -17.24
CA THR A 57 5.60 18.46 -18.50
C THR A 57 7.04 18.04 -18.23
N PRO A 58 7.40 16.76 -18.41
CA PRO A 58 8.78 16.35 -18.19
C PRO A 58 9.67 16.93 -19.30
N PRO A 59 10.99 16.91 -19.08
CA PRO A 59 11.95 17.34 -20.10
C PRO A 59 11.72 16.67 -21.45
N ALA A 60 12.02 17.38 -22.53
CA ALA A 60 11.92 16.85 -23.88
C ALA A 60 12.75 15.55 -24.02
N GLY A 61 12.15 14.51 -24.62
CA GLY A 61 12.81 13.21 -24.83
C GLY A 61 12.56 12.17 -23.73
N VAL A 62 11.78 12.49 -22.70
CA VAL A 62 11.34 11.50 -21.71
C VAL A 62 10.13 10.72 -22.25
N ASP A 63 10.17 9.39 -22.18
CA ASP A 63 9.02 8.55 -22.50
C ASP A 63 7.97 8.60 -21.38
N HIS A 64 6.71 8.80 -21.77
CA HIS A 64 5.56 8.89 -20.86
C HIS A 64 4.63 7.68 -20.98
N SER A 65 4.98 6.69 -21.81
CA SER A 65 4.18 5.50 -22.06
C SER A 65 3.88 4.73 -20.77
N GLY A 66 4.81 4.77 -19.80
CA GLY A 66 4.68 4.13 -18.49
C GLY A 66 3.74 4.86 -17.52
N GLY A 67 3.13 5.98 -17.91
CA GLY A 67 2.19 6.70 -17.06
C GLY A 67 2.86 7.61 -16.04
N CYS A 68 2.16 7.82 -14.93
CA CYS A 68 2.41 8.94 -14.06
C CYS A 68 2.15 8.57 -12.58
N VAL A 69 2.69 9.36 -11.65
CA VAL A 69 2.55 9.11 -10.20
C VAL A 69 2.16 10.38 -9.46
N ASN A 70 1.39 10.25 -8.38
CA ASN A 70 1.18 11.37 -7.47
C ASN A 70 2.42 11.53 -6.58
N HIS A 71 3.06 12.69 -6.69
CA HIS A 71 4.33 12.99 -6.01
C HIS A 71 4.26 12.91 -4.48
N LEU A 72 3.07 13.00 -3.87
CA LEU A 72 2.89 12.88 -2.42
C LEU A 72 3.26 11.48 -1.91
N TYR A 73 2.97 10.43 -2.67
CA TYR A 73 3.36 9.06 -2.29
C TYR A 73 4.88 8.86 -2.35
N VAL A 74 5.54 9.46 -3.35
CA VAL A 74 7.00 9.43 -3.47
C VAL A 74 7.66 10.16 -2.30
N LYS A 75 7.19 11.38 -1.98
CA LYS A 75 7.69 12.15 -0.83
C LYS A 75 7.48 11.42 0.50
N TRP A 76 6.33 10.77 0.67
CA TRP A 76 6.04 9.99 1.87
C TRP A 76 7.00 8.82 2.05
N LEU A 77 7.25 8.04 0.98
CA LEU A 77 8.19 6.92 1.01
C LEU A 77 9.64 7.39 1.23
N ASP A 78 10.06 8.46 0.55
CA ASP A 78 11.38 9.05 0.72
C ASP A 78 11.62 9.54 2.17
N ALA A 79 10.61 10.18 2.78
CA ALA A 79 10.69 10.67 4.16
C ALA A 79 10.89 9.57 5.20
N VAL A 80 10.55 8.31 4.88
CA VAL A 80 10.78 7.15 5.75
C VAL A 80 11.99 6.31 5.32
N GLY A 81 12.83 6.82 4.42
CA GLY A 81 14.07 6.17 3.97
C GLY A 81 13.86 5.03 2.97
N VAL A 82 12.69 4.97 2.32
CA VAL A 82 12.36 3.96 1.32
C VAL A 82 12.71 4.48 -0.07
N ARG A 83 13.37 3.64 -0.88
CA ARG A 83 13.60 3.93 -2.30
C ARG A 83 12.39 3.47 -3.10
N THR A 84 12.05 4.21 -4.15
CA THR A 84 10.86 3.90 -4.97
C THR A 84 11.22 3.68 -6.42
N VAL A 85 10.58 2.69 -7.04
CA VAL A 85 10.64 2.48 -8.49
C VAL A 85 9.22 2.51 -9.07
N PRO A 86 9.00 3.10 -10.25
CA PRO A 86 7.69 3.06 -10.89
C PRO A 86 7.39 1.63 -11.38
N LEU A 87 6.17 1.15 -11.14
CA LEU A 87 5.61 -0.02 -11.79
C LEU A 87 4.65 0.46 -12.89
N PRO A 88 4.99 0.33 -14.19
CA PRO A 88 4.14 0.78 -15.27
C PRO A 88 2.78 0.07 -15.26
N TRP A 89 1.69 0.82 -15.34
CA TRP A 89 0.31 0.31 -15.32
C TRP A 89 -0.01 -0.59 -16.51
N ASN A 90 0.70 -0.38 -17.63
CA ASN A 90 0.57 -1.08 -18.89
C ASN A 90 1.73 -2.05 -19.16
N ALA A 91 2.57 -2.36 -18.17
CA ALA A 91 3.59 -3.39 -18.31
C ALA A 91 2.93 -4.75 -18.59
N ASP A 92 3.52 -5.53 -19.51
CA ASP A 92 3.16 -6.93 -19.66
C ASP A 92 3.56 -7.74 -18.41
N TRP A 93 3.02 -8.95 -18.28
CA TRP A 93 3.25 -9.79 -17.10
C TRP A 93 4.73 -10.12 -16.87
N GLU A 94 5.52 -10.35 -17.93
CA GLU A 94 6.94 -10.69 -17.81
C GLU A 94 7.73 -9.49 -17.27
N SER A 95 7.53 -8.32 -17.87
CA SER A 95 8.13 -7.06 -17.42
C SER A 95 7.72 -6.70 -15.98
N MET A 96 6.43 -6.84 -15.64
CA MET A 96 5.95 -6.60 -14.28
C MET A 96 6.57 -7.58 -13.29
N ARG A 97 6.66 -8.87 -13.65
CA ARG A 97 7.26 -9.89 -12.78
C ARG A 97 8.72 -9.59 -12.49
N GLN A 98 9.50 -9.17 -13.47
CA GLN A 98 10.91 -8.79 -13.27
C GLN A 98 11.05 -7.66 -12.24
N ILE A 99 10.16 -6.67 -12.27
CA ILE A 99 10.14 -5.60 -11.28
C ILE A 99 9.74 -6.16 -9.91
N LEU A 100 8.66 -6.94 -9.83
CA LEU A 100 8.14 -7.50 -8.58
C LEU A 100 9.16 -8.42 -7.88
N ASP A 101 9.91 -9.22 -8.63
CA ASP A 101 10.96 -10.09 -8.10
C ASP A 101 12.19 -9.28 -7.58
N SER A 102 12.30 -7.98 -7.93
CA SER A 102 13.43 -7.10 -7.56
C SER A 102 13.14 -6.14 -6.40
N VAL A 103 11.89 -6.07 -5.93
CA VAL A 103 11.45 -5.11 -4.90
C VAL A 103 11.02 -5.81 -3.62
N ASN A 104 10.95 -5.04 -2.53
CA ASN A 104 10.55 -5.51 -1.21
C ASN A 104 9.03 -5.43 -0.96
N GLY A 105 8.31 -4.75 -1.84
CA GLY A 105 6.87 -4.58 -1.73
C GLY A 105 6.30 -3.65 -2.80
N VAL A 106 4.99 -3.51 -2.79
CA VAL A 106 4.24 -2.72 -3.76
C VAL A 106 3.31 -1.75 -3.03
N LEU A 107 3.30 -0.49 -3.46
CA LEU A 107 2.33 0.52 -3.06
C LEU A 107 1.29 0.69 -4.16
N LEU A 108 0.03 0.49 -3.79
CA LEU A 108 -1.14 0.81 -4.59
C LEU A 108 -1.67 2.17 -4.13
N PRO A 109 -1.35 3.28 -4.82
CA PRO A 109 -1.83 4.58 -4.43
C PRO A 109 -3.35 4.67 -4.56
N GLY A 110 -3.96 5.54 -3.76
CA GLY A 110 -5.31 6.01 -4.04
C GLY A 110 -5.33 6.95 -5.25
N GLY A 111 -6.49 7.14 -5.82
CA GLY A 111 -6.68 8.00 -6.98
C GLY A 111 -8.06 7.77 -7.60
N ASP A 112 -8.42 8.62 -8.55
CA ASP A 112 -9.58 8.41 -9.40
C ASP A 112 -9.06 8.09 -10.81
N LEU A 113 -9.58 7.03 -11.41
CA LEU A 113 -9.25 6.65 -12.78
C LEU A 113 -10.36 7.19 -13.66
N VAL A 114 -10.04 8.18 -14.49
CA VAL A 114 -11.01 8.84 -15.38
C VAL A 114 -11.13 8.03 -16.69
N GLY A 115 -11.31 6.72 -16.55
CA GLY A 115 -11.49 5.79 -17.66
C GLY A 115 -12.84 5.10 -17.57
N THR A 116 -13.49 4.90 -18.71
CA THR A 116 -14.76 4.15 -18.91
C THR A 116 -14.71 2.67 -18.48
N GLY A 117 -13.71 2.25 -17.69
CA GLY A 117 -13.44 0.88 -17.25
C GLY A 117 -14.09 0.47 -15.93
N TRP A 118 -14.59 1.40 -15.11
CA TRP A 118 -15.32 1.05 -13.87
C TRP A 118 -16.58 0.19 -14.15
N SER A 119 -17.08 0.17 -15.38
CA SER A 119 -18.23 -0.63 -15.78
C SER A 119 -17.89 -2.04 -16.31
N LEU A 120 -16.61 -2.43 -16.45
CA LEU A 120 -16.21 -3.68 -17.13
C LEU A 120 -15.33 -4.64 -16.30
N TYR A 121 -14.84 -4.25 -15.12
CA TYR A 121 -14.20 -5.21 -14.21
C TYR A 121 -15.26 -6.02 -13.46
N HIS A 122 -15.77 -7.07 -14.10
CA HIS A 122 -16.42 -8.17 -13.40
C HIS A 122 -15.34 -8.92 -12.60
N ILE A 123 -15.35 -8.79 -11.28
CA ILE A 123 -14.66 -9.73 -10.40
C ILE A 123 -15.52 -11.00 -10.41
N THR A 124 -15.17 -11.95 -11.28
CA THR A 124 -15.70 -13.33 -11.26
C THR A 124 -14.79 -14.23 -10.45
#